data_AF-A0A315XE05-F1
#
_entry.id   AF-A0A315XE05-F1
#
_cell.length_a   1.000
_cell.length_b   1.000
_cell.length_c   1.000
_cell.angle_alpha   90.00
_cell.angle_beta   90.00
_cell.angle_gamma   90.00
#
_symmetry.space_group_name_H-M   'P 1'
#
loop_
_entity.id
_entity.type
_entity.pdbx_description
1 polymer ?
#
loop_
_entity_poly.entity_id
_entity_poly.type
_entity_poly.pdbx_seq_one_letter_code
_entity_poly.pdbx_strand_id
1 'polypeptide(L)'
;MYYSSEVASLLDGVVDVYLGDMRYGNNECARKYSDVQNYWPVVTRNFKTAYISSEILLRQLVLPNHIGCCTVPIIEWTKKNIPKVRFNLMFQYSPHYRTYEFPEMNRALTGDECLKAVNTLKKSGLEDV
;
A
#
# COMPACT_ATOMS: atom_id res chain seq x y z
N MET A 1 -4.31 6.51 1.40
CA MET A 1 -5.58 7.02 1.96
C MET A 1 -5.52 7.08 3.49
N TYR A 2 -4.71 7.97 4.06
CA TYR A 2 -4.57 8.15 5.52
C TYR A 2 -5.21 9.49 5.92
N TYR A 3 -6.47 9.44 6.36
CA TYR A 3 -7.27 10.58 6.77
C TYR A 3 -8.36 10.14 7.75
N SER A 4 -9.02 11.08 8.41
CA SER A 4 -10.00 10.80 9.46
C SER A 4 -11.34 10.27 8.92
N SER A 5 -12.20 9.75 9.80
CA SER A 5 -13.53 9.26 9.43
C SER A 5 -14.42 10.37 8.89
N GLU A 6 -14.28 11.58 9.43
CA GLU A 6 -15.03 12.76 9.03
C GLU A 6 -14.71 13.13 7.57
N VAL A 7 -13.42 13.08 7.20
CA VAL A 7 -13.00 13.27 5.80
C VAL A 7 -13.55 12.16 4.91
N ALA A 8 -13.53 10.90 5.37
CA ALA A 8 -14.11 9.80 4.60
C ALA A 8 -15.59 10.03 4.29
N SER A 9 -16.38 10.48 5.27
CA SER A 9 -17.80 10.80 5.09
C SER A 9 -18.03 11.98 4.16
N LEU A 10 -17.15 12.99 4.15
CA LEU A 10 -17.25 14.13 3.24
C LEU A 10 -16.95 13.77 1.78
N LEU A 11 -16.11 12.75 1.55
CA LEU A 11 -15.74 12.29 0.21
C LEU A 11 -16.72 11.23 -0.34
N ASP A 12 -17.54 10.62 0.52
CA ASP A 12 -18.51 9.61 0.13
C ASP A 12 -19.59 10.19 -0.79
N GLY A 13 -19.85 9.52 -1.91
CA GLY A 13 -20.77 9.98 -2.96
C GLY A 13 -20.27 11.17 -3.80
N VAL A 14 -19.08 11.71 -3.53
CA VAL A 14 -18.46 12.80 -4.30
C VAL A 14 -17.35 12.28 -5.23
N VAL A 15 -16.61 11.27 -4.78
CA VAL A 15 -15.46 10.73 -5.52
C VAL A 15 -15.86 9.46 -6.27
N ASP A 16 -15.82 9.50 -7.60
CA ASP A 16 -16.08 8.34 -8.45
C ASP A 16 -14.94 7.31 -8.42
N VAL A 17 -13.70 7.79 -8.38
CA VAL A 17 -12.48 6.96 -8.43
C VAL A 17 -11.45 7.44 -7.42
N TYR A 18 -11.03 6.56 -6.52
CA TYR A 18 -9.91 6.82 -5.61
C TYR A 18 -8.60 6.29 -6.18
N LEU A 19 -7.59 7.16 -6.21
CA LEU A 19 -6.20 6.77 -6.40
C LEU A 19 -5.54 6.63 -5.02
N GLY A 20 -5.36 5.38 -4.57
CA GLY A 20 -4.94 5.09 -3.22
C GLY A 20 -3.54 4.49 -3.14
N ASP A 21 -2.62 5.16 -2.45
CA ASP A 21 -1.30 4.59 -2.15
C ASP A 21 -1.30 3.80 -0.84
N MET A 22 -0.79 2.56 -0.87
CA MET A 22 -0.42 1.76 0.29
C MET A 22 1.08 1.46 0.29
N ARG A 23 1.80 1.99 1.29
CA ARG A 23 3.24 1.79 1.45
C ARG A 23 3.59 0.73 2.49
N TYR A 24 2.82 0.65 3.58
CA TYR A 24 3.14 -0.17 4.74
C TYR A 24 2.06 -1.22 5.02
N GLY A 25 2.49 -2.43 5.37
CA GLY A 25 1.59 -3.54 5.78
C GLY A 25 1.33 -3.60 7.29
N ASN A 26 1.89 -2.66 8.06
CA ASN A 26 1.84 -2.65 9.52
C ASN A 26 2.11 -1.24 10.07
N ASN A 27 1.81 -1.03 11.36
CA ASN A 27 2.04 0.25 12.04
C ASN A 27 3.52 0.51 12.35
N GLU A 28 4.33 -0.54 12.52
CA GLU A 28 5.73 -0.41 12.91
C GLU A 28 6.57 0.27 11.83
N CYS A 29 6.44 -0.19 10.58
CA CYS A 29 7.11 0.39 9.42
C CYS A 29 6.62 1.82 9.16
N ALA A 30 5.30 2.05 9.28
CA ALA A 30 4.72 3.38 9.07
C ALA A 30 5.25 4.41 10.09
N ARG A 31 5.34 4.01 11.36
CA ARG A 31 5.91 4.84 12.42
C ARG A 31 7.41 5.05 12.20
N LYS A 32 8.16 3.97 11.93
CA LYS A 32 9.62 4.04 11.78
C LYS A 32 10.06 4.91 10.61
N TYR A 33 9.38 4.82 9.47
CA TYR A 33 9.83 5.43 8.22
C TYR A 33 9.07 6.68 7.79
N SER A 34 7.95 7.00 8.44
CA SER A 34 7.16 8.18 8.11
C SER A 34 6.55 8.87 9.32
N ASP A 35 6.88 8.44 10.54
CA ASP A 35 6.35 8.98 11.79
C ASP A 35 4.80 8.95 11.85
N VAL A 36 4.19 7.98 11.17
CA VAL A 36 2.73 7.83 11.13
C VAL A 36 2.27 6.78 12.14
N GLN A 37 1.42 7.20 13.08
CA GLN A 37 0.77 6.32 14.04
C GLN A 37 -0.52 5.72 13.46
N ASN A 38 -0.94 4.55 13.95
CA ASN A 38 -2.21 3.92 13.57
C ASN A 38 -2.45 3.81 12.05
N TYR A 39 -1.38 3.73 11.25
CA TYR A 39 -1.45 3.71 9.79
C TYR A 39 -2.34 2.58 9.26
N TRP A 40 -2.08 1.34 9.69
CA TRP A 40 -2.76 0.16 9.17
C TRP A 40 -4.27 0.18 9.41
N PRO A 41 -4.79 0.37 10.66
CA PRO A 41 -6.22 0.43 10.88
C PRO A 41 -6.90 1.61 10.16
N VAL A 42 -6.25 2.78 10.08
CA VAL A 42 -6.82 3.96 9.40
C VAL A 42 -6.93 3.73 7.89
N VAL A 43 -5.84 3.30 7.26
CA VAL A 43 -5.79 3.11 5.80
C VAL A 43 -6.73 1.99 5.36
N THR A 44 -6.70 0.84 6.04
CA THR A 44 -7.57 -0.29 5.72
C THR A 44 -9.05 0.03 5.92
N ARG A 45 -9.41 0.80 6.96
CA ARG A 45 -10.77 1.34 7.12
C ARG A 45 -11.17 2.21 5.93
N ASN A 46 -10.33 3.18 5.54
CA ASN A 46 -10.67 4.12 4.48
C ASN A 46 -10.82 3.43 3.11
N PHE A 47 -9.95 2.47 2.79
CA PHE A 47 -10.09 1.67 1.58
C PHE A 47 -11.38 0.84 1.59
N LYS A 48 -11.77 0.25 2.74
CA LYS A 48 -13.05 -0.46 2.85
C LYS A 48 -14.24 0.45 2.64
N THR A 49 -14.23 1.63 3.25
CA THR A 49 -15.31 2.60 3.09
C THR A 49 -15.45 3.04 1.64
N ALA A 50 -14.35 3.45 1.00
CA ALA A 50 -14.38 3.86 -0.41
C ALA A 50 -14.84 2.72 -1.34
N TYR A 51 -14.45 1.48 -1.05
CA TYR A 51 -14.79 0.32 -1.89
C TYR A 51 -16.30 0.03 -1.96
N ILE A 52 -17.09 0.56 -1.03
CA ILE A 52 -18.55 0.39 -1.04
C ILE A 52 -19.20 1.23 -2.14
N SER A 53 -18.72 2.46 -2.37
CA SER A 53 -19.40 3.47 -3.18
C SER A 53 -18.62 3.96 -4.40
N SER A 54 -17.37 3.51 -4.59
CA SER A 54 -16.49 4.05 -5.64
C SER A 54 -15.52 3.01 -6.21
N GLU A 55 -14.94 3.30 -7.38
CA GLU A 55 -13.83 2.52 -7.91
C GLU A 55 -12.51 2.90 -7.22
N ILE A 56 -11.58 1.94 -7.15
CA ILE A 56 -10.28 2.15 -6.52
C ILE A 56 -9.17 1.63 -7.44
N LEU A 57 -8.21 2.51 -7.73
CA LEU A 57 -6.88 2.17 -8.22
C LEU A 57 -5.92 2.18 -7.02
N LEU A 58 -5.60 1.00 -6.51
CA LEU A 58 -4.70 0.82 -5.39
C LEU A 58 -3.27 0.64 -5.91
N ARG A 59 -2.40 1.59 -5.58
CA ARG A 59 -0.99 1.52 -5.90
C ARG A 59 -0.18 1.11 -4.69
N GLN A 60 0.68 0.13 -4.87
CA GLN A 60 1.59 -0.30 -3.84
C GLN A 60 3.03 0.00 -4.22
N LEU A 61 3.67 0.93 -3.52
CA LEU A 61 5.11 1.12 -3.64
C LEU A 61 5.83 0.00 -2.89
N VAL A 62 6.57 -0.83 -3.63
CA VAL A 62 7.39 -1.90 -3.04
C VAL A 62 8.62 -1.27 -2.40
N LEU A 63 8.90 -1.65 -1.17
CA LEU A 63 10.04 -1.15 -0.41
C LEU A 63 11.12 -2.25 -0.29
N PRO A 64 12.41 -1.90 -0.48
CA PRO A 64 13.52 -2.83 -0.28
C PRO A 64 13.50 -3.40 1.15
N ASN A 65 13.82 -4.69 1.32
CA ASN A 65 13.78 -5.43 2.59
C ASN A 65 12.40 -5.51 3.29
N HIS A 66 11.32 -5.04 2.66
CA HIS A 66 9.98 -4.98 3.26
C HIS A 66 8.92 -5.83 2.54
N ILE A 67 9.34 -6.79 1.70
CA ILE A 67 8.42 -7.68 0.99
C ILE A 67 7.54 -8.48 1.95
N GLY A 68 8.15 -9.10 2.97
CA GLY A 68 7.42 -9.97 3.91
C GLY A 68 6.50 -9.21 4.87
N CYS A 69 6.94 -8.08 5.40
CA CYS A 69 6.17 -7.34 6.41
C CYS A 69 5.23 -6.27 5.83
N CYS A 70 5.43 -5.84 4.58
CA CYS A 70 4.59 -4.85 3.92
C CYS A 70 3.88 -5.39 2.68
N THR A 71 4.62 -5.84 1.67
CA THR A 71 4.03 -6.25 0.39
C THR A 71 3.08 -7.44 0.51
N VAL A 72 3.52 -8.51 1.17
CA VAL A 72 2.68 -9.71 1.37
C VAL A 72 1.38 -9.37 2.12
N PRO A 73 1.40 -8.69 3.30
CA PRO A 73 0.19 -8.29 3.99
C PRO A 73 -0.74 -7.38 3.20
N ILE A 74 -0.21 -6.44 2.41
CA ILE A 74 -1.02 -5.54 1.57
C ILE A 74 -1.78 -6.35 0.51
N ILE A 75 -1.08 -7.24 -0.19
CA ILE A 75 -1.67 -8.08 -1.24
C ILE A 75 -2.74 -9.00 -0.64
N GLU A 76 -2.43 -9.70 0.44
CA GLU A 76 -3.37 -10.61 1.12
C GLU A 76 -4.60 -9.87 1.64
N TRP A 77 -4.39 -8.70 2.26
CA TRP A 77 -5.48 -7.87 2.77
C TRP A 77 -6.37 -7.37 1.61
N THR A 78 -5.75 -6.91 0.52
CA THR A 78 -6.49 -6.42 -0.66
C THR A 78 -7.36 -7.52 -1.23
N LYS A 79 -6.79 -8.70 -1.48
CA LYS A 79 -7.53 -9.84 -2.02
C LYS A 79 -8.68 -10.27 -1.12
N LYS A 80 -8.49 -10.22 0.20
CA LYS A 80 -9.51 -10.62 1.18
C LYS A 80 -10.65 -9.61 1.33
N ASN A 81 -10.35 -8.31 1.25
CA ASN A 81 -11.30 -7.27 1.66
C ASN A 81 -11.87 -6.45 0.51
N ILE A 82 -11.08 -6.22 -0.55
CA ILE A 82 -11.42 -5.36 -1.69
C ILE A 82 -11.01 -6.03 -3.01
N PRO A 83 -11.45 -7.26 -3.31
CA PRO A 83 -10.87 -8.11 -4.37
C PRO A 83 -11.03 -7.61 -5.81
N LYS A 84 -11.94 -6.65 -6.07
CA LYS A 84 -12.22 -6.13 -7.41
C LYS A 84 -11.47 -4.85 -7.75
N VAL A 85 -10.59 -4.39 -6.88
CA VAL A 85 -9.82 -3.15 -7.15
C VAL A 85 -8.80 -3.39 -8.25
N ARG A 86 -8.48 -2.32 -8.97
CA ARG A 86 -7.33 -2.29 -9.87
C ARG A 86 -6.08 -2.14 -9.01
N PHE A 87 -5.18 -3.12 -9.06
CA PHE A 87 -3.97 -3.12 -8.26
C PHE A 87 -2.77 -2.79 -9.14
N ASN A 88 -1.93 -1.87 -8.71
CA ASN A 88 -0.72 -1.49 -9.44
C ASN A 88 0.51 -1.65 -8.53
N LEU A 89 1.41 -2.55 -8.90
CA LEU A 89 2.64 -2.81 -8.16
C LEU A 89 3.78 -1.92 -8.68
N MET A 90 4.28 -1.03 -7.83
CA MET A 90 5.26 -0.01 -8.20
C MET A 90 6.66 -0.34 -7.69
N PHE A 91 7.65 -0.32 -8.60
CA PHE A 91 9.07 -0.55 -8.30
C PHE A 91 9.93 0.72 -8.32
N GLN A 92 9.32 1.90 -8.47
CA GLN A 92 10.02 3.20 -8.59
C GLN A 92 10.47 3.75 -7.23
N TYR A 93 10.89 2.89 -6.30
CA TYR A 93 11.46 3.36 -5.04
C TYR A 93 12.84 3.97 -5.27
N SER A 94 13.03 5.21 -4.81
CA SER A 94 14.32 5.90 -4.86
C SER A 94 14.67 6.44 -3.48
N PRO A 95 15.83 6.05 -2.91
CA PRO A 95 16.23 6.46 -1.57
C PRO A 95 16.70 7.92 -1.58
N HIS A 96 15.87 8.82 -1.06
CA HIS A 96 16.16 10.25 -0.97
C HIS A 96 15.93 10.78 0.45
N TYR A 97 16.44 11.99 0.71
CA TYR A 97 16.33 12.68 2.00
C TYR A 97 17.03 11.90 3.13
N ARG A 98 16.31 11.52 4.18
CA ARG A 98 16.84 10.88 5.39
C ARG A 98 16.90 9.34 5.32
N THR A 99 16.82 8.75 4.12
CA THR A 99 16.96 7.29 3.98
C THR A 99 18.31 6.76 4.43
N TYR A 100 19.37 7.59 4.48
CA TYR A 100 20.66 7.20 5.04
C TYR A 100 20.58 6.77 6.52
N GLU A 101 19.54 7.19 7.25
CA GLU A 101 19.27 6.77 8.63
C GLU A 101 18.68 5.36 8.72
N PHE A 102 18.25 4.80 7.58
CA PHE A 102 17.64 3.48 7.44
C PHE A 102 18.42 2.66 6.39
N PRO A 103 19.61 2.12 6.74
CA PRO A 103 20.47 1.38 5.80
C PRO A 103 19.75 0.25 5.05
N GLU A 104 18.78 -0.39 5.70
CA GLU A 104 17.95 -1.45 5.12
C GLU A 104 17.09 -0.98 3.94
N MET A 105 16.77 0.32 3.86
CA MET A 105 16.02 0.88 2.74
C MET A 105 16.81 1.89 1.91
N ASN A 106 18.06 2.21 2.27
CA ASN A 106 18.87 3.19 1.55
C ASN A 106 19.47 2.66 0.23
N ARG A 107 18.65 1.98 -0.58
CA ARG A 107 19.05 1.40 -1.87
C ARG A 107 17.84 1.22 -2.77
N ALA A 108 18.08 1.02 -4.07
CA ALA A 108 17.05 0.54 -4.98
C ALA A 108 16.66 -0.92 -4.67
N LEU A 109 15.50 -1.33 -5.19
CA LEU A 109 15.04 -2.72 -5.17
C LEU A 109 15.98 -3.61 -5.98
N THR A 110 16.22 -4.83 -5.50
CA THR A 110 16.91 -5.85 -6.28
C THR A 110 15.95 -6.54 -7.24
N GLY A 111 16.49 -7.17 -8.30
CA GLY A 111 15.69 -8.00 -9.21
C GLY A 111 14.92 -9.10 -8.48
N ASP A 112 15.53 -9.72 -7.47
CA ASP A 112 14.90 -10.74 -6.64
C ASP A 112 13.71 -10.20 -5.83
N GLU A 113 13.80 -8.97 -5.32
CA GLU A 113 12.70 -8.34 -4.60
C GLU A 113 11.53 -8.02 -5.53
N CYS A 114 11.82 -7.49 -6.72
CA CYS A 114 10.82 -7.27 -7.75
C CYS A 114 10.14 -8.59 -8.14
N LEU A 115 10.91 -9.63 -8.43
CA LEU A 115 10.39 -10.96 -8.77
C LEU A 115 9.55 -11.57 -7.65
N LYS A 116 9.99 -11.46 -6.39
CA LYS A 116 9.22 -11.92 -5.22
C LYS A 116 7.88 -11.19 -5.12
N ALA A 117 7.87 -9.87 -5.28
CA ALA A 117 6.64 -9.08 -5.22
C ALA A 117 5.66 -9.46 -6.34
N VAL A 118 6.13 -9.57 -7.59
CA VAL A 118 5.31 -10.01 -8.75
C VAL A 118 4.76 -11.42 -8.51
N ASN A 119 5.59 -12.35 -8.04
CA ASN A 119 5.15 -13.72 -7.78
C ASN A 119 4.12 -13.80 -6.66
N THR A 120 4.26 -13.00 -5.60
CA THR A 120 3.25 -12.89 -4.54
C THR A 120 1.92 -12.37 -5.11
N LEU A 121 1.96 -11.33 -5.93
CA LEU A 121 0.75 -10.75 -6.54
C LEU A 121 0.06 -11.79 -7.44
N LYS A 122 0.80 -12.45 -8.33
CA LYS A 122 0.28 -13.51 -9.20
C LYS A 122 -0.36 -14.65 -8.41
N LYS A 123 0.27 -15.10 -7.32
CA LYS A 123 -0.27 -16.16 -6.45
C LYS A 123 -1.58 -15.77 -5.77
N SER A 124 -1.78 -14.48 -5.47
CA SER A 124 -3.03 -13.99 -4.88
C SER A 124 -4.20 -13.95 -5.86
N GLY A 125 -3.93 -14.01 -7.17
CA GLY A 125 -4.93 -13.84 -8.21
C GLY A 125 -5.53 -12.42 -8.26
N LEU A 126 -4.74 -11.40 -7.88
CA LEU A 126 -4.99 -10.01 -8.23
C LEU A 126 -4.32 -9.71 -9.57
N GLU A 127 -4.98 -8.93 -10.40
CA GLU A 127 -4.42 -8.45 -11.67
C GLU A 127 -3.60 -7.19 -11.42
N ASP A 128 -2.41 -7.15 -12.00
CA ASP A 128 -1.55 -5.96 -12.03
C ASP A 128 -1.96 -5.13 -13.27
N VAL A 129 -2.32 -3.87 -13.06
CA VAL A 129 -2.72 -2.91 -14.11
C VAL A 129 -1.70 -1.81 -14.34
#